data_AF-A0A812VMK9-F1
#
_entry.id   AF-A0A812VMK9-F1
#
_cell.length_a   1.000
_cell.length_b   1.000
_cell.length_c   1.000
_cell.angle_alpha   90.00
_cell.angle_beta   90.00
_cell.angle_gamma   90.00
#
_symmetry.space_group_name_H-M   'P 1'
#
loop_
_entity.id
_entity.type
_entity.pdbx_description
1 polymer ?
#
loop_
_entity_poly.entity_id
_entity_poly.type
_entity_poly.pdbx_seq_one_letter_code
_entity_poly.pdbx_strand_id
1 'polypeptide(L)'
;MNVCGEVVSLQRQTKMASVRDLRAQGFPYRACKLAGYTLKDFRESDALNLPACQQAGITADELMDAGYSRGPLLLQTFQCSYKDLVSQLKFNPKHFCKARVPLQDCRDAAGESGRAFREAGYTAADFRGAGFLAGDCRTAGFDGLEVLEAGYTKLEFEDAGYTKKQFNKAVRAFLEAGYTAEIRGAGFLASDFKTAGLDVLDCLKAGYTKLECEDAGYKQSQFNVRAFREAGHTAADFRGAGLLAADCRTAGFDGLEVLEAGYTRKQCKKAGYDDKDLRDPDSDAETGPDSDAETGMCSLIRMRM
;
A
#
# COMPACT_ATOMS: atom_id res chain seq x y z
N MET A 1 -35.05 -1.61 -44.02
CA MET A 1 -34.38 -0.35 -44.39
C MET A 1 -33.12 -0.24 -43.57
N ASN A 2 -31.98 0.04 -44.22
CA ASN A 2 -30.68 0.05 -43.58
C ASN A 2 -30.48 1.39 -42.86
N VAL A 3 -31.03 1.50 -41.64
CA VAL A 3 -31.08 2.74 -40.84
C VAL A 3 -29.69 3.38 -40.67
N CYS A 4 -28.62 2.57 -40.58
CA CYS A 4 -27.24 3.09 -40.55
C CYS A 4 -26.84 3.78 -41.87
N GLY A 5 -27.27 3.24 -43.01
CA GLY A 5 -27.02 3.84 -44.33
C GLY A 5 -27.72 5.19 -44.50
N GLU A 6 -28.90 5.36 -43.90
CA GLU A 6 -29.65 6.63 -43.89
C GLU A 6 -28.99 7.68 -42.98
N VAL A 7 -28.43 7.28 -41.84
CA VAL A 7 -27.65 8.20 -40.99
C VAL A 7 -26.37 8.66 -41.70
N VAL A 8 -25.68 7.76 -42.40
CA VAL A 8 -24.45 8.09 -43.15
C VAL A 8 -24.75 8.96 -44.38
N SER A 9 -25.89 8.75 -45.06
CA SER A 9 -26.31 9.61 -46.17
C SER A 9 -26.71 11.00 -45.68
N LEU A 10 -27.41 11.10 -44.55
CA LEU A 10 -27.73 12.37 -43.90
C LEU A 10 -26.48 13.13 -43.44
N GLN A 11 -25.48 12.44 -42.86
CA GLN A 11 -24.18 13.05 -42.51
C GLN A 11 -23.52 13.71 -43.73
N ARG A 12 -23.55 13.04 -44.89
CA ARG A 12 -22.97 13.54 -46.14
C ARG A 12 -23.77 14.70 -46.75
N GLN A 13 -25.09 14.69 -46.59
CA GLN A 13 -25.97 15.72 -47.15
C GLN A 13 -26.05 17.00 -46.31
N THR A 14 -25.95 16.91 -44.99
CA THR A 14 -26.24 18.03 -44.07
C THR A 14 -25.01 18.72 -43.48
N LYS A 15 -23.78 18.24 -43.76
CA LYS A 15 -22.55 18.73 -43.11
C LYS A 15 -22.68 18.67 -41.56
N MET A 16 -22.59 17.46 -41.01
CA MET A 16 -22.53 17.17 -39.56
C MET A 16 -23.81 17.49 -38.78
N ALA A 17 -24.91 16.78 -39.05
CA ALA A 17 -26.02 16.70 -38.10
C ALA A 17 -25.49 16.20 -36.73
N SER A 18 -25.83 16.89 -35.64
CA SER A 18 -25.42 16.47 -34.29
C SER A 18 -26.19 15.21 -33.86
N VAL A 19 -25.71 14.48 -32.85
CA VAL A 19 -26.45 13.32 -32.31
C VAL A 19 -27.85 13.75 -31.84
N ARG A 20 -27.97 14.97 -31.30
CA ARG A 20 -29.26 15.54 -30.87
C ARG A 20 -30.22 15.76 -32.04
N ASP A 21 -29.73 16.24 -33.18
CA ASP A 21 -30.56 16.45 -34.37
C ASP A 21 -31.06 15.12 -34.94
N LEU A 22 -30.18 14.10 -34.97
CA LEU A 22 -30.56 12.75 -35.38
C LEU A 22 -31.59 12.13 -34.45
N ARG A 23 -31.50 12.39 -33.14
CA ARG A 23 -32.52 11.97 -32.16
C ARG A 23 -33.86 12.66 -32.38
N ALA A 24 -33.86 13.96 -32.68
CA ALA A 24 -35.08 14.70 -33.00
C ALA A 24 -35.78 14.17 -34.26
N GLN A 25 -35.02 13.60 -35.21
CA GLN A 25 -35.52 12.95 -36.42
C GLN A 25 -35.95 11.48 -36.20
N GLY A 26 -35.85 10.96 -34.97
CA GLY A 26 -36.32 9.61 -34.61
C GLY A 26 -35.27 8.50 -34.75
N PHE A 27 -34.02 8.82 -35.09
CA PHE A 27 -32.97 7.79 -35.17
C PHE A 27 -32.59 7.28 -33.76
N PRO A 28 -32.35 5.98 -33.57
CA PRO A 28 -31.92 5.43 -32.28
C PRO A 28 -30.42 5.70 -32.05
N TYR A 29 -30.01 5.88 -30.79
CA TYR A 29 -28.59 6.13 -30.42
C TYR A 29 -27.63 5.05 -30.95
N ARG A 30 -28.09 3.79 -31.02
CA ARG A 30 -27.31 2.68 -31.59
C ARG A 30 -26.96 2.90 -33.06
N ALA A 31 -27.89 3.45 -33.85
CA ALA A 31 -27.63 3.76 -35.25
C ALA A 31 -26.61 4.90 -35.38
N CYS A 32 -26.65 5.90 -34.50
CA CYS A 32 -25.64 6.96 -34.44
C CYS A 32 -24.24 6.38 -34.15
N LYS A 33 -24.10 5.50 -33.14
CA LYS A 33 -22.81 4.86 -32.85
C LYS A 33 -22.30 4.02 -34.03
N LEU A 34 -23.17 3.23 -34.66
CA LEU A 34 -22.82 2.42 -35.85
C LEU A 34 -22.48 3.26 -37.09
N ALA A 35 -22.98 4.49 -37.18
CA ALA A 35 -22.64 5.45 -38.22
C ALA A 35 -21.31 6.18 -37.97
N GLY A 36 -20.61 5.89 -36.87
CA GLY A 36 -19.27 6.42 -36.56
C GLY A 36 -19.25 7.62 -35.61
N TYR A 37 -20.37 7.98 -34.98
CA TYR A 37 -20.37 8.99 -33.93
C TYR A 37 -19.67 8.46 -32.67
N THR A 38 -18.74 9.25 -32.15
CA THR A 38 -17.91 8.97 -30.97
C THR A 38 -18.52 9.56 -29.71
N LEU A 39 -18.06 9.10 -28.53
CA LEU A 39 -18.46 9.67 -27.24
C LEU A 39 -18.27 11.19 -27.14
N LYS A 40 -17.27 11.73 -27.84
CA LYS A 40 -17.05 13.18 -27.93
C LYS A 40 -18.23 13.88 -28.61
N ASP A 41 -18.75 13.31 -29.69
CA ASP A 41 -19.90 13.87 -30.42
C ASP A 41 -21.19 13.80 -29.59
N PHE A 42 -21.36 12.74 -28.77
CA PHE A 42 -22.48 12.66 -27.81
C PHE A 42 -22.37 13.73 -26.72
N ARG A 43 -21.14 14.03 -26.26
CA ARG A 43 -20.88 15.07 -25.27
C ARG A 43 -21.10 16.48 -25.82
N GLU A 44 -20.59 16.78 -27.01
CA GLU A 44 -20.70 18.10 -27.65
C GLU A 44 -22.14 18.45 -28.04
N SER A 45 -23.02 17.45 -28.16
CA SER A 45 -24.44 17.63 -28.48
C SER A 45 -25.37 17.63 -27.26
N ASP A 46 -24.83 17.64 -26.04
CA ASP A 46 -25.57 17.50 -24.77
C ASP A 46 -26.50 16.27 -24.73
N ALA A 47 -26.19 15.25 -25.54
CA ALA A 47 -26.99 14.02 -25.64
C ALA A 47 -26.46 12.90 -24.75
N LEU A 48 -25.31 13.11 -24.09
CA LEU A 48 -24.66 12.12 -23.25
C LEU A 48 -25.35 12.01 -21.88
N ASN A 49 -26.22 11.00 -21.75
CA ASN A 49 -26.89 10.61 -20.51
C ASN A 49 -26.94 9.08 -20.39
N LEU A 50 -27.34 8.55 -19.22
CA LEU A 50 -27.36 7.10 -18.97
C LEU A 50 -28.19 6.31 -20.00
N PRO A 51 -29.44 6.71 -20.31
CA PRO A 51 -30.24 6.04 -21.33
C PRO A 51 -29.59 6.04 -22.71
N ALA A 52 -28.97 7.16 -23.09
CA ALA A 52 -28.25 7.27 -24.36
C ALA A 52 -27.06 6.30 -24.41
N CYS A 53 -26.27 6.24 -23.34
CA CYS A 53 -25.15 5.29 -23.23
C CYS A 53 -25.63 3.83 -23.31
N GLN A 54 -26.68 3.48 -22.58
CA GLN A 54 -27.25 2.14 -22.58
C GLN A 54 -27.79 1.75 -23.96
N GLN A 55 -28.58 2.63 -24.60
CA GLN A 55 -29.18 2.36 -25.91
C GLN A 55 -28.15 2.38 -27.04
N ALA A 56 -27.12 3.22 -26.95
CA ALA A 56 -26.00 3.22 -27.88
C ALA A 56 -25.12 1.97 -27.75
N GLY A 57 -25.18 1.27 -26.61
CA GLY A 57 -24.24 0.20 -26.28
C GLY A 57 -22.83 0.76 -26.02
N ILE A 58 -22.74 1.91 -25.37
CA ILE A 58 -21.48 2.48 -24.88
C ILE A 58 -21.04 1.65 -23.67
N THR A 59 -19.78 1.21 -23.67
CA THR A 59 -19.24 0.39 -22.58
C THR A 59 -18.63 1.25 -21.47
N ALA A 60 -18.48 0.67 -20.28
CA ALA A 60 -17.78 1.33 -19.19
C ALA A 60 -16.32 1.68 -19.56
N ASP A 61 -15.60 0.79 -20.26
CA ASP A 61 -14.24 1.06 -20.73
C ASP A 61 -14.19 2.26 -21.69
N GLU A 62 -15.13 2.35 -22.65
CA GLU A 62 -15.21 3.50 -23.56
C GLU A 62 -15.42 4.82 -22.81
N LEU A 63 -16.26 4.83 -21.76
CA LEU A 63 -16.45 6.00 -20.91
C LEU A 63 -15.16 6.36 -20.15
N MET A 64 -14.47 5.36 -19.60
CA MET A 64 -13.22 5.58 -18.87
C MET A 64 -12.12 6.14 -19.78
N ASP A 65 -11.99 5.61 -21.00
CA ASP A 65 -11.05 6.08 -22.02
C ASP A 65 -11.38 7.50 -22.52
N ALA A 66 -12.66 7.86 -22.53
CA ALA A 66 -13.12 9.22 -22.85
C ALA A 66 -12.89 10.25 -21.71
N GLY A 67 -12.20 9.88 -20.63
CA GLY A 67 -11.82 10.77 -19.54
C GLY A 67 -12.85 10.83 -18.40
N TYR A 68 -13.84 9.93 -18.38
CA TYR A 68 -14.74 9.76 -17.24
C TYR A 68 -14.12 8.87 -16.15
N SER A 69 -12.81 8.97 -15.94
CA SER A 69 -12.05 8.19 -14.95
C SER A 69 -12.04 8.81 -13.55
N ARG A 70 -12.95 9.73 -13.25
CA ARG A 70 -13.15 10.30 -11.90
C ARG A 70 -14.59 10.06 -11.48
N GLY A 71 -14.77 9.26 -10.43
CA GLY A 71 -16.08 8.90 -9.88
C GLY A 71 -17.05 10.08 -9.70
N PRO A 72 -16.64 11.18 -9.03
CA PRO A 72 -17.52 12.34 -8.83
C PRO A 72 -17.95 13.02 -10.14
N LEU A 73 -17.06 13.07 -11.14
CA LEU A 73 -17.38 13.64 -12.45
C LEU A 73 -18.40 12.78 -13.19
N LEU A 74 -18.26 11.44 -13.14
CA LEU A 74 -19.25 10.50 -13.69
C LEU A 74 -20.64 10.78 -13.13
N LEU A 75 -20.79 10.78 -11.81
CA LEU A 75 -22.10 10.96 -11.17
C LEU A 75 -22.69 12.34 -11.47
N GLN A 76 -21.87 13.39 -11.50
CA GLN A 76 -22.34 14.74 -11.81
C GLN A 76 -22.80 14.85 -13.27
N THR A 77 -22.04 14.31 -14.22
CA THR A 77 -22.40 14.41 -15.65
C THR A 77 -23.64 13.60 -16.00
N PHE A 78 -23.82 12.46 -15.35
CA PHE A 78 -24.94 11.57 -15.65
C PHE A 78 -26.14 11.75 -14.70
N GLN A 79 -26.00 12.58 -13.66
CA GLN A 79 -26.98 12.76 -12.58
C GLN A 79 -27.52 11.42 -12.06
N CYS A 80 -26.61 10.47 -11.83
CA CYS A 80 -26.93 9.09 -11.49
C CYS A 80 -26.27 8.65 -10.18
N SER A 81 -26.64 7.47 -9.70
CA SER A 81 -25.95 6.78 -8.60
C SER A 81 -24.96 5.74 -9.13
N TYR A 82 -24.04 5.27 -8.28
CA TYR A 82 -23.17 4.14 -8.63
C TYR A 82 -23.96 2.86 -8.96
N LYS A 83 -25.12 2.65 -8.33
CA LYS A 83 -26.01 1.51 -8.62
C LYS A 83 -26.58 1.55 -10.04
N ASP A 84 -26.84 2.76 -10.55
CA ASP A 84 -27.28 2.94 -11.94
C ASP A 84 -26.15 2.60 -12.92
N LEU A 85 -24.91 2.96 -12.59
CA LEU A 85 -23.73 2.60 -13.39
C LEU A 85 -23.52 1.08 -13.44
N VAL A 86 -23.70 0.37 -12.31
CA VAL A 86 -23.61 -1.10 -12.28
C VAL A 86 -24.74 -1.73 -13.11
N SER A 87 -25.99 -1.34 -12.85
CA SER A 87 -27.16 -1.99 -13.47
C SER A 87 -27.35 -1.68 -14.95
N GLN A 88 -27.06 -0.44 -15.38
CA GLN A 88 -27.35 0.02 -16.75
C GLN A 88 -26.11 -0.01 -17.66
N LEU A 89 -24.92 0.27 -17.11
CA LEU A 89 -23.68 0.36 -17.87
C LEU A 89 -22.67 -0.75 -17.54
N LYS A 90 -23.05 -1.71 -16.68
CA LYS A 90 -22.22 -2.86 -16.30
C LYS A 90 -20.86 -2.46 -15.73
N PHE A 91 -20.82 -1.37 -14.96
CA PHE A 91 -19.64 -1.03 -14.18
C PHE A 91 -19.31 -2.16 -13.20
N ASN A 92 -18.03 -2.44 -13.03
CA ASN A 92 -17.52 -3.48 -12.15
C ASN A 92 -16.45 -2.88 -11.22
N PRO A 93 -15.97 -3.62 -10.22
CA PRO A 93 -14.94 -3.13 -9.29
C PRO A 93 -13.69 -2.57 -9.98
N LYS A 94 -13.25 -3.11 -11.12
CA LYS A 94 -12.07 -2.61 -11.86
C LYS A 94 -12.30 -1.20 -12.41
N HIS A 95 -13.49 -0.95 -12.95
CA HIS A 95 -13.86 0.38 -13.44
C HIS A 95 -13.88 1.39 -12.29
N PHE A 96 -14.43 1.01 -11.14
CA PHE A 96 -14.47 1.89 -9.97
C PHE A 96 -13.10 2.15 -9.35
N CYS A 97 -12.24 1.12 -9.27
CA CYS A 97 -10.86 1.27 -8.80
C CYS A 97 -10.07 2.21 -9.71
N LYS A 98 -10.15 2.02 -11.04
CA LYS A 98 -9.57 2.96 -12.03
C LYS A 98 -10.14 4.37 -11.87
N ALA A 99 -11.43 4.48 -11.53
CA ALA A 99 -12.11 5.75 -11.31
C ALA A 99 -11.80 6.42 -9.96
N ARG A 100 -10.95 5.78 -9.13
CA ARG A 100 -10.61 6.17 -7.76
C ARG A 100 -11.84 6.38 -6.89
N VAL A 101 -12.86 5.54 -7.06
CA VAL A 101 -14.06 5.56 -6.23
C VAL A 101 -13.77 4.86 -4.90
N PRO A 102 -14.14 5.46 -3.75
CA PRO A 102 -14.02 4.81 -2.45
C PRO A 102 -14.73 3.47 -2.42
N LEU A 103 -14.10 2.46 -1.81
CA LEU A 103 -14.65 1.10 -1.77
C LEU A 103 -16.03 1.03 -1.11
N GLN A 104 -16.32 1.92 -0.15
CA GLN A 104 -17.63 1.99 0.52
C GLN A 104 -18.76 2.20 -0.48
N ASP A 105 -18.61 3.17 -1.38
CA ASP A 105 -19.61 3.48 -2.40
C ASP A 105 -19.78 2.33 -3.41
N CYS A 106 -18.67 1.66 -3.73
CA CYS A 106 -18.67 0.50 -4.63
C CYS A 106 -19.36 -0.71 -4.02
N ARG A 107 -19.14 -0.96 -2.72
CA ARG A 107 -19.77 -2.07 -1.98
C ARG A 107 -21.29 -1.94 -2.03
N ASP A 108 -21.79 -0.76 -1.69
CA ASP A 108 -23.22 -0.49 -1.60
C ASP A 108 -23.91 -0.55 -2.99
N ALA A 109 -23.14 -0.31 -4.07
CA ALA A 109 -23.63 -0.35 -5.44
C ALA A 109 -23.54 -1.72 -6.12
N ALA A 110 -22.43 -2.45 -5.94
CA ALA A 110 -22.09 -3.62 -6.74
C ALA A 110 -22.48 -4.95 -6.09
N GLY A 111 -22.57 -5.03 -4.75
CA GLY A 111 -22.88 -6.30 -4.06
C GLY A 111 -21.89 -7.43 -4.35
N GLU A 112 -20.68 -7.09 -4.77
CA GLU A 112 -19.64 -8.03 -5.19
C GLU A 112 -18.88 -8.64 -3.99
N SER A 113 -18.20 -9.76 -4.21
CA SER A 113 -17.36 -10.38 -3.18
C SER A 113 -16.10 -9.54 -2.88
N GLY A 114 -15.60 -9.59 -1.64
CA GLY A 114 -14.34 -8.95 -1.25
C GLY A 114 -13.16 -9.33 -2.17
N ARG A 115 -13.13 -10.58 -2.65
CA ARG A 115 -12.11 -11.05 -3.59
C ARG A 115 -12.14 -10.29 -4.92
N ALA A 116 -13.33 -9.97 -5.44
CA ALA A 116 -13.46 -9.21 -6.68
C ALA A 116 -12.93 -7.78 -6.52
N PHE A 117 -13.10 -7.17 -5.35
CA PHE A 117 -12.52 -5.86 -5.05
C PHE A 117 -10.99 -5.91 -4.97
N ARG A 118 -10.42 -6.95 -4.33
CA ARG A 118 -8.97 -7.13 -4.32
C ARG A 118 -8.40 -7.34 -5.73
N GLU A 119 -9.01 -8.23 -6.52
CA GLU A 119 -8.61 -8.47 -7.93
C GLU A 119 -8.80 -7.23 -8.82
N ALA A 120 -9.59 -6.26 -8.37
CA ALA A 120 -9.74 -4.97 -9.03
C ALA A 120 -8.64 -3.95 -8.70
N GLY A 121 -7.86 -4.20 -7.64
CA GLY A 121 -6.77 -3.32 -7.19
C GLY A 121 -7.03 -2.58 -5.89
N TYR A 122 -8.15 -2.83 -5.19
CA TYR A 122 -8.35 -2.27 -3.85
C TYR A 122 -7.42 -2.93 -2.83
N THR A 123 -6.95 -2.13 -1.88
CA THR A 123 -6.01 -2.52 -0.83
C THR A 123 -6.73 -2.88 0.48
N ALA A 124 -6.04 -3.52 1.41
CA ALA A 124 -6.58 -3.76 2.75
C ALA A 124 -6.91 -2.45 3.50
N ALA A 125 -6.18 -1.36 3.21
CA ALA A 125 -6.48 -0.03 3.74
C ALA A 125 -7.80 0.53 3.19
N ASP A 126 -8.12 0.28 1.92
CA ASP A 126 -9.43 0.64 1.36
C ASP A 126 -10.56 -0.15 2.03
N PHE A 127 -10.31 -1.42 2.34
CA PHE A 127 -11.24 -2.25 3.13
C PHE A 127 -11.47 -1.67 4.52
N ARG A 128 -10.40 -1.30 5.23
CA ARG A 128 -10.48 -0.63 6.54
C ARG A 128 -11.29 0.66 6.44
N GLY A 129 -10.98 1.52 5.46
CA GLY A 129 -11.67 2.78 5.22
C GLY A 129 -13.16 2.61 4.87
N ALA A 130 -13.52 1.50 4.23
CA ALA A 130 -14.91 1.15 3.92
C ALA A 130 -15.64 0.39 5.06
N GLY A 131 -14.98 0.20 6.21
CA GLY A 131 -15.56 -0.45 7.38
C GLY A 131 -15.70 -1.97 7.26
N PHE A 132 -14.90 -2.61 6.41
CA PHE A 132 -14.79 -4.07 6.42
C PHE A 132 -14.05 -4.55 7.68
N LEU A 133 -14.30 -5.79 8.08
CA LEU A 133 -13.59 -6.44 9.16
C LEU A 133 -12.34 -7.16 8.62
N ALA A 134 -11.38 -7.45 9.51
CA ALA A 134 -10.20 -8.25 9.13
C ALA A 134 -10.59 -9.64 8.58
N GLY A 135 -11.73 -10.20 9.01
CA GLY A 135 -12.29 -11.43 8.47
C GLY A 135 -12.68 -11.30 6.99
N ASP A 136 -13.22 -10.14 6.59
CA ASP A 136 -13.52 -9.85 5.20
C ASP A 136 -12.24 -9.74 4.38
N CYS A 137 -11.21 -9.08 4.91
CA CYS A 137 -9.89 -9.04 4.29
C CYS A 137 -9.31 -10.45 4.08
N ARG A 138 -9.43 -11.33 5.07
CA ARG A 138 -9.02 -12.73 4.96
C ARG A 138 -9.76 -13.46 3.85
N THR A 139 -11.08 -13.29 3.76
CA THR A 139 -11.90 -13.93 2.71
C THR A 139 -11.62 -13.37 1.32
N ALA A 140 -11.27 -12.08 1.23
CA ALA A 140 -10.78 -11.43 0.02
C ALA A 140 -9.37 -11.91 -0.38
N GLY A 141 -8.67 -12.57 0.54
CA GLY A 141 -7.37 -13.21 0.32
C GLY A 141 -6.17 -12.37 0.73
N PHE A 142 -6.38 -11.22 1.38
CA PHE A 142 -5.27 -10.41 1.90
C PHE A 142 -4.46 -11.20 2.92
N ASP A 143 -3.14 -11.10 2.81
CA ASP A 143 -2.25 -11.73 3.77
C ASP A 143 -2.16 -10.93 5.07
N GLY A 144 -1.43 -11.48 6.04
CA GLY A 144 -1.39 -10.89 7.35
C GLY A 144 -0.64 -9.56 7.41
N LEU A 145 0.36 -9.37 6.55
CA LEU A 145 1.12 -8.13 6.48
C LEU A 145 0.22 -7.01 5.95
N GLU A 146 -0.49 -7.27 4.84
CA GLU A 146 -1.41 -6.30 4.23
C GLU A 146 -2.48 -5.83 5.23
N VAL A 147 -3.00 -6.75 6.06
CA VAL A 147 -4.00 -6.43 7.08
C VAL A 147 -3.42 -5.63 8.25
N LEU A 148 -2.21 -5.95 8.70
CA LEU A 148 -1.58 -5.15 9.75
C LEU A 148 -1.19 -3.75 9.26
N GLU A 149 -0.70 -3.61 8.01
CA GLU A 149 -0.37 -2.31 7.40
C GLU A 149 -1.62 -1.44 7.21
N ALA A 150 -2.77 -2.08 6.97
CA ALA A 150 -4.07 -1.41 6.94
C ALA A 150 -4.55 -0.93 8.32
N GLY A 151 -3.80 -1.20 9.39
CA GLY A 151 -4.06 -0.73 10.74
C GLY A 151 -5.10 -1.57 11.50
N TYR A 152 -5.36 -2.81 11.08
CA TYR A 152 -6.11 -3.74 11.91
C TYR A 152 -5.26 -4.21 13.09
N THR A 153 -5.92 -4.36 14.24
CA THR A 153 -5.29 -4.75 15.50
C THR A 153 -5.07 -6.26 15.57
N LYS A 154 -4.20 -6.68 16.49
CA LYS A 154 -4.01 -8.10 16.81
C LYS A 154 -5.33 -8.80 17.16
N LEU A 155 -6.19 -8.17 17.95
CA LEU A 155 -7.48 -8.77 18.35
C LEU A 155 -8.35 -9.03 17.13
N GLU A 156 -8.46 -8.04 16.23
CA GLU A 156 -9.20 -8.18 14.98
C GLU A 156 -8.60 -9.27 14.07
N PHE A 157 -7.28 -9.43 14.09
CA PHE A 157 -6.57 -10.47 13.36
C PHE A 157 -6.89 -11.87 13.89
N GLU A 158 -6.94 -12.03 15.21
CA GLU A 158 -7.30 -13.28 15.89
C GLU A 158 -8.78 -13.63 15.67
N ASP A 159 -9.68 -12.65 15.82
CA ASP A 159 -11.12 -12.79 15.58
C ASP A 159 -11.45 -13.10 14.13
N ALA A 160 -10.66 -12.57 13.19
CA ALA A 160 -10.72 -12.90 11.77
C ALA A 160 -10.31 -14.35 11.48
N GLY A 161 -9.76 -15.07 12.46
CA GLY A 161 -9.35 -16.46 12.36
C GLY A 161 -8.10 -16.66 11.51
N TYR A 162 -7.21 -15.67 11.42
CA TYR A 162 -5.88 -15.92 10.87
C TYR A 162 -5.13 -16.92 11.74
N THR A 163 -4.38 -17.82 11.11
CA THR A 163 -3.63 -18.84 11.83
C THR A 163 -2.42 -18.21 12.55
N LYS A 164 -1.97 -18.84 13.65
CA LYS A 164 -0.71 -18.45 14.32
C LYS A 164 0.48 -18.39 13.36
N LYS A 165 0.54 -19.27 12.35
CA LYS A 165 1.60 -19.25 11.35
C LYS A 165 1.54 -17.98 10.47
N GLN A 166 0.35 -17.57 10.05
CA GLN A 166 0.16 -16.32 9.28
C GLN A 166 0.49 -15.10 10.14
N PHE A 167 0.05 -15.12 11.40
CA PHE A 167 0.38 -14.09 12.38
C PHE A 167 1.90 -13.94 12.56
N ASN A 168 2.61 -15.03 12.84
CA ASN A 168 4.06 -15.02 13.04
C ASN A 168 4.81 -14.52 11.79
N LYS A 169 4.34 -14.91 10.60
CA LYS A 169 4.88 -14.42 9.33
C LYS A 169 4.67 -12.91 9.18
N ALA A 170 3.47 -12.43 9.52
CA ALA A 170 3.14 -11.01 9.44
C ALA A 170 3.99 -10.17 10.40
N VAL A 171 4.15 -10.58 11.65
CA VAL A 171 4.99 -9.89 12.64
C VAL A 171 6.44 -9.79 12.17
N ARG A 172 7.01 -10.88 11.64
CA ARG A 172 8.36 -10.89 11.07
C ARG A 172 8.51 -9.86 9.95
N ALA A 173 7.60 -9.90 8.99
CA ALA A 173 7.63 -8.96 7.88
C ALA A 173 7.43 -7.50 8.34
N PHE A 174 6.59 -7.27 9.35
CA PHE A 174 6.40 -5.95 9.95
C PHE A 174 7.68 -5.39 10.57
N LEU A 175 8.43 -6.22 11.30
CA LEU A 175 9.71 -5.86 11.89
C LEU A 175 10.78 -5.58 10.84
N GLU A 176 10.87 -6.45 9.83
CA GLU A 176 11.81 -6.30 8.71
C GLU A 176 11.51 -5.03 7.89
N ALA A 177 10.25 -4.64 7.78
CA ALA A 177 9.83 -3.38 7.16
C ALA A 177 10.02 -2.14 8.06
N GLY A 178 10.44 -2.32 9.31
CA GLY A 178 10.76 -1.23 10.24
C GLY A 178 9.56 -0.64 10.99
N TYR A 179 8.39 -1.27 10.94
CA TYR A 179 7.15 -0.79 11.58
C TYR A 179 7.11 -1.12 13.09
N THR A 180 8.10 -0.66 13.86
CA THR A 180 8.25 -1.05 15.27
C THR A 180 7.27 -0.32 16.20
N ALA A 181 6.88 0.92 15.88
CA ALA A 181 5.91 1.68 16.68
C ALA A 181 4.47 1.16 16.48
N GLU A 182 4.16 0.78 15.25
CA GLU A 182 2.87 0.27 14.82
C GLU A 182 2.55 -1.08 15.46
N ILE A 183 3.57 -1.90 15.73
CA ILE A 183 3.40 -3.17 16.45
C ILE A 183 2.79 -2.93 17.84
N ARG A 184 3.32 -1.98 18.62
CA ARG A 184 2.70 -1.65 19.92
C ARG A 184 1.31 -1.05 19.73
N GLY A 185 1.15 -0.15 18.76
CA GLY A 185 -0.14 0.47 18.45
C GLY A 185 -1.23 -0.53 18.07
N ALA A 186 -0.84 -1.62 17.40
CA ALA A 186 -1.74 -2.70 17.01
C ALA A 186 -2.07 -3.69 18.14
N GLY A 187 -1.55 -3.47 19.37
CA GLY A 187 -1.90 -4.24 20.56
C GLY A 187 -1.12 -5.55 20.72
N PHE A 188 0.04 -5.67 20.10
CA PHE A 188 0.93 -6.81 20.33
C PHE A 188 1.56 -6.72 21.73
N LEU A 189 2.02 -7.88 22.22
CA LEU A 189 2.73 -8.04 23.48
C LEU A 189 4.07 -8.74 23.24
N ALA A 190 5.02 -8.57 24.15
CA ALA A 190 6.30 -9.31 24.14
C ALA A 190 6.11 -10.84 24.12
N SER A 191 5.03 -11.35 24.73
CA SER A 191 4.69 -12.78 24.68
C SER A 191 4.39 -13.26 23.26
N ASP A 192 3.85 -12.39 22.42
CA ASP A 192 3.49 -12.74 21.04
C ASP A 192 4.73 -13.01 20.21
N PHE A 193 5.79 -12.23 20.42
CA PHE A 193 7.09 -12.42 19.79
C PHE A 193 7.67 -13.79 20.12
N LYS A 194 7.58 -14.17 21.40
CA LYS A 194 8.06 -15.48 21.85
C LYS A 194 7.25 -16.62 21.23
N THR A 195 5.91 -16.48 21.19
CA THR A 195 5.06 -17.47 20.50
C THR A 195 5.30 -17.49 18.99
N ALA A 196 5.80 -16.39 18.43
CA ALA A 196 6.23 -16.28 17.05
C ALA A 196 7.60 -16.88 16.77
N GLY A 197 8.29 -17.36 17.81
CA GLY A 197 9.65 -17.87 17.69
C GLY A 197 10.64 -16.79 17.27
N LEU A 198 10.35 -15.53 17.62
CA LEU A 198 11.26 -14.41 17.49
C LEU A 198 12.20 -14.38 18.69
N ASP A 199 13.41 -13.87 18.49
CA ASP A 199 14.34 -13.72 19.60
C ASP A 199 14.03 -12.47 20.42
N VAL A 200 14.80 -12.28 21.49
CA VAL A 200 14.56 -11.15 22.38
C VAL A 200 15.05 -9.83 21.79
N LEU A 201 15.99 -9.87 20.83
CA LEU A 201 16.43 -8.66 20.15
C LEU A 201 15.29 -8.10 19.29
N ASP A 202 14.51 -8.94 18.63
CA ASP A 202 13.29 -8.55 17.92
C ASP A 202 12.24 -7.90 18.85
N CYS A 203 12.07 -8.46 20.06
CA CYS A 203 11.22 -7.90 21.11
C CYS A 203 11.72 -6.47 21.49
N LEU A 204 13.02 -6.30 21.69
CA LEU A 204 13.60 -5.00 22.02
C LEU A 204 13.47 -3.99 20.85
N LYS A 205 13.68 -4.43 19.60
CA LYS A 205 13.47 -3.59 18.39
C LYS A 205 12.05 -3.09 18.29
N ALA A 206 11.07 -3.90 18.66
CA ALA A 206 9.66 -3.52 18.73
C ALA A 206 9.34 -2.56 19.91
N GLY A 207 10.37 -2.10 20.63
CA GLY A 207 10.25 -1.15 21.73
C GLY A 207 9.80 -1.79 23.04
N TYR A 208 9.82 -3.11 23.20
CA TYR A 208 9.62 -3.74 24.50
C TYR A 208 10.85 -3.58 25.38
N THR A 209 10.62 -3.39 26.67
CA THR A 209 11.67 -3.33 27.68
C THR A 209 12.15 -4.73 28.01
N LYS A 210 13.37 -4.81 28.57
CA LYS A 210 13.91 -6.06 29.09
C LYS A 210 12.97 -6.75 30.08
N LEU A 211 12.34 -5.98 30.97
CA LEU A 211 11.39 -6.50 31.95
C LEU A 211 10.17 -7.12 31.25
N GLU A 212 9.58 -6.44 30.27
CA GLU A 212 8.44 -6.97 29.50
C GLU A 212 8.81 -8.25 28.74
N CYS A 213 10.03 -8.34 28.18
CA CYS A 213 10.47 -9.57 27.54
C CYS A 213 10.76 -10.69 28.57
N GLU A 214 11.27 -10.37 29.76
CA GLU A 214 11.43 -11.35 30.86
C GLU A 214 10.07 -11.87 31.36
N ASP A 215 9.07 -11.00 31.51
CA ASP A 215 7.69 -11.36 31.88
C ASP A 215 6.99 -12.18 30.80
N ALA A 216 7.31 -11.95 29.52
CA ALA A 216 6.94 -12.82 28.40
C ALA A 216 7.67 -14.19 28.45
N GLY A 217 8.63 -14.33 29.36
CA GLY A 217 9.38 -15.55 29.66
C GLY A 217 10.65 -15.72 28.85
N TYR A 218 11.19 -14.68 28.22
CA TYR A 218 12.56 -14.73 27.71
C TYR A 218 13.53 -14.86 28.90
N LYS A 219 14.45 -15.83 28.83
CA LYS A 219 15.45 -16.07 29.87
C LYS A 219 16.59 -15.08 29.73
N GLN A 220 17.23 -14.73 30.85
CA GLN A 220 18.43 -13.88 30.84
C GLN A 220 19.55 -14.40 29.91
N SER A 221 19.70 -15.72 29.80
CA SER A 221 20.66 -16.34 28.88
C SER A 221 20.40 -16.03 27.40
N GLN A 222 19.17 -15.61 27.05
CA GLN A 222 18.79 -15.21 25.68
C GLN A 222 19.15 -13.75 25.38
N PHE A 223 19.48 -12.92 26.38
CA PHE A 223 19.97 -11.55 26.19
C PHE A 223 21.47 -11.50 25.92
N ASN A 224 21.98 -12.46 25.13
CA ASN A 224 23.38 -12.56 24.81
C ASN A 224 23.68 -11.89 23.47
N VAL A 225 24.29 -10.70 23.55
CA VAL A 225 24.61 -9.88 22.38
C VAL A 225 25.53 -10.60 21.38
N ARG A 226 26.46 -11.43 21.85
CA ARG A 226 27.33 -12.21 20.96
C ARG A 226 26.53 -13.25 20.16
N ALA A 227 25.57 -13.90 20.80
CA ALA A 227 24.70 -14.88 20.15
C ALA A 227 23.81 -14.23 19.07
N PHE A 228 23.38 -12.98 19.25
CA PHE A 228 22.64 -12.26 18.21
C PHE A 228 23.48 -12.02 16.95
N ARG A 229 24.74 -11.63 17.11
CA ARG A 229 25.63 -11.47 15.95
C ARG A 229 25.89 -12.80 15.24
N GLU A 230 26.11 -13.87 16.00
CA GLU A 230 26.25 -15.23 15.44
C GLU A 230 24.98 -15.71 14.73
N ALA A 231 23.81 -15.21 15.15
CA ALA A 231 22.52 -15.43 14.48
C ALA A 231 22.29 -14.52 13.26
N GLY A 232 23.23 -13.64 12.91
CA GLY A 232 23.18 -12.80 11.72
C GLY A 232 22.64 -11.37 11.93
N HIS A 233 22.38 -10.95 13.17
CA HIS A 233 21.99 -9.56 13.44
C HIS A 233 23.14 -8.59 13.21
N THR A 234 22.79 -7.37 12.81
CA THR A 234 23.72 -6.28 12.48
C THR A 234 23.88 -5.29 13.63
N ALA A 235 24.87 -4.38 13.55
CA ALA A 235 24.96 -3.28 14.49
C ALA A 235 23.76 -2.30 14.39
N ALA A 236 23.11 -2.21 13.22
CA ALA A 236 21.89 -1.42 13.04
C ALA A 236 20.71 -2.02 13.80
N ASP A 237 20.60 -3.35 13.80
CA ASP A 237 19.63 -4.09 14.61
C ASP A 237 19.76 -3.81 16.10
N PHE A 238 21.00 -3.75 16.60
CA PHE A 238 21.29 -3.41 17.99
C PHE A 238 20.85 -2.00 18.32
N ARG A 239 21.10 -1.06 17.41
CA ARG A 239 20.68 0.33 17.58
C ARG A 239 19.16 0.46 17.58
N GLY A 240 18.48 -0.24 16.67
CA GLY A 240 17.02 -0.32 16.63
C GLY A 240 16.42 -0.91 17.91
N ALA A 241 17.13 -1.84 18.54
CA ALA A 241 16.79 -2.40 19.86
C ALA A 241 17.15 -1.51 21.06
N GLY A 242 17.74 -0.33 20.84
CA GLY A 242 18.17 0.57 21.90
C GLY A 242 19.40 0.11 22.69
N LEU A 243 20.20 -0.82 22.15
CA LEU A 243 21.47 -1.22 22.75
C LEU A 243 22.55 -0.15 22.55
N LEU A 244 23.61 -0.22 23.35
CA LEU A 244 24.72 0.75 23.32
C LEU A 244 25.84 0.27 22.40
N ALA A 245 26.69 1.19 21.94
CA ALA A 245 27.90 0.85 21.18
C ALA A 245 28.83 -0.12 21.97
N ALA A 246 28.78 -0.11 23.30
CA ALA A 246 29.52 -1.05 24.15
C ALA A 246 28.98 -2.48 24.02
N ASP A 247 27.67 -2.64 23.82
CA ASP A 247 27.04 -3.93 23.56
C ASP A 247 27.44 -4.45 22.18
N CYS A 248 27.50 -3.57 21.18
CA CYS A 248 28.02 -3.90 19.86
C CYS A 248 29.48 -4.39 19.93
N ARG A 249 30.32 -3.69 20.70
CA ARG A 249 31.71 -4.11 20.92
C ARG A 249 31.81 -5.47 21.61
N THR A 250 30.95 -5.70 22.60
CA THR A 250 30.88 -6.98 23.32
C THR A 250 30.41 -8.12 22.40
N ALA A 251 29.52 -7.83 21.44
CA ALA A 251 29.16 -8.76 20.37
C ALA A 251 30.26 -8.94 19.31
N GLY A 252 31.29 -8.08 19.34
CA GLY A 252 32.48 -8.15 18.51
C GLY A 252 32.42 -7.32 17.23
N PHE A 253 31.41 -6.47 17.03
CA PHE A 253 31.34 -5.60 15.85
C PHE A 253 32.56 -4.67 15.82
N ASP A 254 33.07 -4.41 14.63
CA ASP A 254 34.15 -3.44 14.46
C ASP A 254 33.64 -1.99 14.51
N GLY A 255 34.56 -1.03 14.64
CA GLY A 255 34.20 0.37 14.80
C GLY A 255 33.49 0.96 13.58
N LEU A 256 33.78 0.47 12.37
CA LEU A 256 33.15 0.92 11.14
C LEU A 256 31.73 0.39 11.03
N GLU A 257 31.49 -0.90 11.31
CA GLU A 257 30.15 -1.50 11.37
C GLU A 257 29.23 -0.72 12.33
N VAL A 258 29.77 -0.31 13.48
CA VAL A 258 29.02 0.46 14.49
C VAL A 258 28.78 1.90 14.05
N LEU A 259 29.71 2.53 13.33
CA LEU A 259 29.48 3.85 12.73
C LEU A 259 28.45 3.81 11.60
N GLU A 260 28.52 2.82 10.71
CA GLU A 260 27.56 2.63 9.61
C GLU A 260 26.14 2.35 10.14
N ALA A 261 26.03 1.67 11.28
CA ALA A 261 24.76 1.51 12.00
C ALA A 261 24.18 2.83 12.55
N GLY A 262 24.96 3.92 12.54
CA GLY A 262 24.54 5.25 12.95
C GLY A 262 24.78 5.57 14.43
N TYR A 263 25.65 4.82 15.11
CA TYR A 263 26.20 5.30 16.39
C TYR A 263 27.19 6.44 16.14
N THR A 264 27.25 7.39 17.04
CA THR A 264 28.16 8.54 16.93
C THR A 264 29.58 8.16 17.34
N ARG A 265 30.59 8.85 16.78
CA ARG A 265 32.00 8.68 17.21
C ARG A 265 32.19 8.84 18.73
N LYS A 266 31.45 9.75 19.37
CA LYS A 266 31.47 9.93 20.84
C LYS A 266 30.97 8.67 21.56
N GLN A 267 29.90 8.03 21.08
CA GLN A 267 29.40 6.77 21.62
C GLN A 267 30.40 5.62 21.41
N CYS A 268 31.02 5.55 20.23
CA CYS A 268 32.03 4.53 19.94
C CYS A 268 33.29 4.70 20.82
N LYS A 269 33.80 5.92 20.98
CA LYS A 269 34.93 6.18 21.90
C LYS A 269 34.60 5.81 23.34
N LYS A 270 33.36 6.08 23.80
CA LYS A 270 32.90 5.67 25.14
C LYS A 270 32.79 4.14 25.28
N ALA A 271 32.46 3.45 24.20
CA ALA A 271 32.52 1.98 24.13
C ALA A 271 33.96 1.44 24.06
N GLY A 272 34.94 2.33 23.88
CA GLY A 272 36.37 2.08 23.88
C GLY A 272 36.94 1.65 22.52
N TYR A 273 36.24 1.93 21.44
CA TYR A 273 36.83 1.95 20.10
C TYR A 273 37.82 3.11 19.99
N ASP A 274 38.98 2.86 19.40
CA ASP A 274 40.01 3.87 19.20
C ASP A 274 39.84 4.59 17.84
N ASP A 275 40.66 5.61 17.59
CA ASP A 275 40.58 6.38 16.35
C ASP A 275 40.96 5.56 15.11
N LYS A 276 41.70 4.45 15.27
CA LYS A 276 42.04 3.54 14.16
C LYS A 276 40.85 2.65 13.82
N ASP A 277 40.13 2.17 14.84
CA ASP A 277 38.89 1.39 14.67
C ASP A 277 37.80 2.20 13.94
N LEU A 278 37.85 3.52 14.05
CA LEU A 278 36.85 4.46 13.51
C LEU A 278 37.32 5.18 12.23
N ARG A 279 38.47 4.81 11.68
CA ARG A 279 39.01 5.37 10.44
C ARG A 279 38.77 4.39 9.31
N ASP A 280 38.23 4.90 8.20
CA ASP A 280 38.14 4.11 6.97
C ASP A 280 39.58 3.87 6.46
N PRO A 281 40.04 2.62 6.29
CA PRO A 281 41.38 2.32 5.79
C PRO A 281 41.67 2.93 4.41
N ASP A 282 40.62 3.29 3.63
CA ASP A 282 40.75 3.95 2.32
C ASP A 282 40.72 5.49 2.40
N SER A 283 40.56 6.08 3.59
CA SER A 283 40.57 7.53 3.80
C SER A 283 41.97 8.10 4.05
N ASP A 284 42.76 8.20 2.98
CA ASP A 284 43.94 9.06 2.95
C ASP A 284 43.55 10.47 2.46
N ALA A 285 43.18 11.36 3.39
CA ALA A 285 43.44 12.81 3.30
C ALA A 285 42.91 13.57 4.54
N GLU A 286 43.84 14.27 5.18
CA GLU A 286 43.69 15.51 5.97
C GLU A 286 42.86 15.50 7.26
N THR A 287 43.61 15.56 8.36
CA THR A 287 43.18 16.01 9.68
C THR A 287 42.70 17.47 9.64
N GLY A 288 41.40 17.68 9.90
CA GLY A 288 40.81 18.96 10.29
C GLY A 288 39.97 18.78 11.57
N PRO A 289 39.91 19.77 12.47
CA PRO A 289 39.57 19.58 13.87
C PRO A 289 38.08 19.33 14.10
N ASP A 290 37.81 18.68 15.24
CA ASP A 290 36.51 18.48 15.88
C ASP A 290 35.47 19.54 15.48
N SER A 291 34.58 19.21 14.54
CA SER A 291 33.35 19.97 14.31
C SER A 291 32.17 19.08 14.59
N ASP A 292 31.50 19.40 15.70
CA ASP A 292 30.14 18.99 15.98
C ASP A 292 29.24 19.44 14.83
N ALA A 293 28.85 18.51 13.96
CA ALA A 293 27.77 18.69 13.01
C ALA A 293 26.76 17.56 13.20
N GLU A 294 25.72 17.87 13.97
CA GLU A 294 24.40 17.35 13.63
C GLU A 294 24.13 17.67 12.14
N THR A 295 23.41 16.80 11.46
CA THR A 295 23.05 16.82 10.02
C THR A 295 24.12 16.32 9.04
N GLY A 296 23.82 15.18 8.42
CA GLY A 296 24.49 14.76 7.18
C GLY A 296 24.51 13.26 7.01
N MET A 297 23.48 12.70 6.38
CA MET A 297 23.53 11.37 5.77
C MET A 297 24.78 11.30 4.88
N CYS A 298 25.83 10.63 5.34
CA CYS A 298 26.92 10.22 4.46
C CYS A 298 26.45 8.99 3.70
N SER A 299 25.94 9.26 2.50
CA SER A 299 25.78 8.32 1.41
C SER A 299 27.05 7.50 1.19
N LEU A 300 27.13 6.32 1.80
CA LEU A 300 28.02 5.24 1.41
C LEU A 300 27.17 4.10 0.89
N ILE A 301 26.70 4.28 -0.35
CA ILE A 301 26.29 3.17 -1.21
C ILE A 301 27.58 2.39 -1.50
N ARG A 302 27.90 1.37 -0.69
CA ARG A 302 28.79 0.30 -1.14
C ARG A 302 27.98 -0.61 -2.06
N MET A 303 27.98 -0.25 -3.35
CA MET A 303 27.75 -1.19 -4.44
C MET A 303 28.80 -2.30 -4.32
N ARG A 304 28.40 -3.46 -3.81
CA ARG A 304 29.13 -4.71 -4.02
C ARG A 304 28.51 -5.38 -5.25
N MET A 305 29.23 -5.33 -6.37
CA MET A 305 29.10 -6.31 -7.44
C MET A 305 29.62 -7.66 -6.95
#